data_AF-A0A1B6KBG7-F1
#
_entry.id   AF-A0A1B6KBG7-F1
#
_cell.length_a   1.000
_cell.length_b   1.000
_cell.length_c   1.000
_cell.angle_alpha   90.00
_cell.angle_beta   90.00
_cell.angle_gamma   90.00
#
_symmetry.space_group_name_H-M   'P 1'
#
loop_
_entity.id
_entity.type
_entity.pdbx_description
1 polymer ?
#
loop_
_entity_poly.entity_id
_entity_poly.type
_entity_poly.pdbx_seq_one_letter_code
_entity_poly.pdbx_strand_id
1 'polypeptide(L)'
;TTFIFTDLDIKEEGFLEYLNNILSSGVISNLFTRDEQAEIIQELTPIMKRENPKRTLSHENVMEHFLVRTCQNLHVVFCFSPVGEKFRNRAQRFPALVSGCTIDWYQPWPKDAL
;
A
#
# COMPACT_ATOMS: atom_id res chain seq x y z
N THR A 1 9.30 -5.58 -0.60
CA THR A 1 8.35 -6.47 0.09
C THR A 1 7.05 -6.51 -0.68
N THR A 2 6.47 -7.69 -0.88
CA THR A 2 5.18 -7.83 -1.60
C THR A 2 4.10 -8.27 -0.63
N PHE A 3 3.03 -7.49 -0.53
CA PHE A 3 1.82 -7.79 0.21
C PHE A 3 0.75 -8.26 -0.78
N ILE A 4 0.40 -9.54 -0.72
CA ILE A 4 -0.64 -10.14 -1.57
C ILE A 4 -1.95 -10.14 -0.80
N PHE A 5 -3.01 -9.68 -1.45
CA PHE A 5 -4.33 -9.55 -0.85
C PHE A 5 -5.41 -10.09 -1.81
N THR A 6 -6.17 -11.08 -1.36
CA THR A 6 -7.15 -11.77 -2.18
C THR A 6 -8.59 -11.42 -1.79
N ASP A 7 -9.55 -11.75 -2.64
CA ASP A 7 -10.98 -11.60 -2.33
C ASP A 7 -11.41 -12.33 -1.03
N LEU A 8 -10.70 -13.40 -0.65
CA LEU A 8 -11.02 -14.21 0.53
C LEU A 8 -10.58 -13.55 1.84
N ASP A 9 -9.62 -12.64 1.76
CA ASP A 9 -9.06 -11.91 2.90
C ASP A 9 -9.95 -10.72 3.30
N ILE A 10 -10.85 -10.29 2.39
CA ILE A 10 -11.81 -9.21 2.65
C ILE A 10 -12.95 -9.74 3.54
N LYS A 11 -12.80 -9.53 4.85
CA LYS A 11 -13.88 -9.78 5.83
C LYS A 11 -14.82 -8.59 5.94
N GLU A 12 -14.26 -7.39 5.87
CA GLU A 12 -14.99 -6.12 5.97
C GLU A 12 -14.60 -5.21 4.81
N GLU A 13 -15.60 -4.66 4.12
CA GLU A 13 -15.37 -3.77 2.96
C GLU A 13 -14.68 -2.46 3.36
N GLY A 14 -14.73 -2.06 4.63
CA GLY A 14 -13.99 -0.90 5.16
C GLY A 14 -12.48 -1.04 5.00
N PHE A 15 -11.96 -2.28 4.94
CA PHE A 15 -10.52 -2.49 4.73
C PHE A 15 -10.03 -1.96 3.38
N LEU A 16 -10.88 -2.02 2.34
CA LEU A 16 -10.54 -1.51 1.01
C LEU A 16 -10.39 0.01 0.99
N GLU A 17 -10.97 0.73 1.96
CA GLU A 17 -10.77 2.18 2.09
C GLU A 17 -9.33 2.52 2.47
N TYR A 18 -8.74 1.76 3.40
CA TYR A 18 -7.33 1.90 3.76
C TYR A 18 -6.41 1.63 2.57
N LEU A 19 -6.68 0.56 1.82
CA LEU A 19 -5.92 0.24 0.61
C LEU A 19 -6.08 1.30 -0.47
N ASN A 20 -7.30 1.81 -0.68
CA ASN A 20 -7.55 2.91 -1.61
C ASN A 20 -6.75 4.16 -1.24
N ASN A 21 -6.67 4.49 0.06
CA ASN A 21 -5.86 5.62 0.54
C ASN A 21 -4.36 5.39 0.34
N ILE A 22 -3.84 4.18 0.64
CA ILE A 22 -2.44 3.83 0.36
C ILE A 22 -2.11 4.00 -1.14
N LEU A 23 -2.97 3.51 -2.02
CA LEU A 23 -2.74 3.61 -3.47
C LEU A 23 -2.87 5.04 -4.00
N SER A 24 -3.68 5.88 -3.35
CA SER A 24 -3.91 7.26 -3.79
C SER A 24 -2.82 8.22 -3.31
N SER A 25 -2.46 8.16 -2.02
CA SER A 25 -1.59 9.14 -1.38
C SER A 25 -0.31 8.53 -0.79
N GLY A 26 -0.22 7.20 -0.72
CA GLY A 26 0.86 6.51 0.01
C GLY A 26 0.75 6.62 1.53
N VAL A 27 -0.31 7.26 2.06
CA VAL A 27 -0.45 7.60 3.48
C VAL A 27 -1.86 7.33 3.97
N ILE A 28 -1.97 6.70 5.15
CA ILE A 28 -3.23 6.60 5.90
C ILE A 28 -3.13 7.52 7.12
N SER A 29 -4.07 8.46 7.21
CA SER A 29 -4.20 9.33 8.39
C SER A 29 -4.49 8.51 9.65
N ASN A 30 -3.79 8.81 10.74
CA ASN A 30 -3.94 8.13 12.03
C ASN A 30 -3.69 6.61 11.99
N LEU A 31 -2.91 6.12 11.01
CA LEU A 31 -2.51 4.71 10.98
C LEU A 31 -1.66 4.32 12.20
N PHE A 32 -0.76 5.22 12.59
CA PHE A 32 0.13 5.03 13.73
C PHE A 32 -0.33 5.91 14.89
N THR A 33 -0.38 5.32 16.08
CA THR A 33 -0.54 6.02 17.34
C THR A 33 0.66 6.93 17.61
N ARG A 34 0.52 7.84 18.59
CA ARG A 34 1.63 8.75 18.95
C ARG A 34 2.85 8.00 19.47
N ASP A 35 2.65 6.90 20.17
CA ASP A 35 3.73 6.08 20.73
C ASP A 35 4.46 5.32 19.61
N GLU A 36 3.73 4.72 18.67
CA GLU A 36 4.32 4.07 17.48
C GLU A 36 5.09 5.08 16.61
N GLN A 37 4.57 6.29 16.43
CA GLN A 37 5.30 7.33 15.70
C GLN A 37 6.60 7.71 16.41
N ALA A 38 6.58 7.81 17.75
CA ALA A 38 7.78 8.12 18.52
C ALA A 38 8.83 7.00 18.38
N GLU A 39 8.41 5.74 18.39
CA GLU A 39 9.28 4.58 18.17
C GLU A 39 9.89 4.59 16.76
N ILE A 40 9.07 4.79 15.71
CA ILE A 40 9.54 4.92 14.32
C ILE A 40 10.58 6.03 14.21
N ILE A 41 10.31 7.21 14.78
CA ILE A 41 11.24 8.35 14.75
C ILE A 41 12.55 7.99 15.44
N GLN A 42 12.48 7.37 16.61
CA GLN A 42 13.66 6.97 17.39
C GLN A 42 14.55 6.00 16.60
N GLU A 43 13.96 5.01 15.93
CA GLU A 43 14.70 4.01 15.15
C GLU A 43 15.26 4.55 13.83
N LEU A 44 14.49 5.39 13.12
CA LEU A 44 14.90 5.90 11.80
C LEU A 44 15.80 7.12 11.85
N THR A 45 15.80 7.91 12.93
CA THR A 45 16.68 9.08 13.07
C THR A 45 18.17 8.77 12.80
N PRO A 46 18.80 7.75 13.44
CA PRO A 46 20.20 7.45 13.16
C PRO A 46 20.44 6.97 11.72
N ILE A 47 19.47 6.28 11.12
CA ILE A 47 19.55 5.79 9.74
C ILE A 47 19.50 6.97 8.75
N MET A 48 18.54 7.89 8.94
CA MET A 48 18.40 9.09 8.12
C MET A 48 19.64 9.98 8.23
N LYS A 49 20.20 10.15 9.43
CA LYS A 49 21.43 10.93 9.63
C LYS A 49 22.62 10.36 8.86
N ARG A 50 22.71 9.02 8.79
CA ARG A 50 23.80 8.33 8.07
C ARG A 50 23.67 8.43 6.56
N GLU A 51 22.46 8.28 6.03
CA GLU A 51 22.21 8.28 4.58
C GLU A 51 22.09 9.70 4.01
N ASN A 52 21.56 10.63 4.79
CA ASN A 52 21.29 12.00 4.39
C ASN A 52 21.89 13.00 5.41
N PRO A 53 23.23 13.04 5.58
CA PRO A 53 23.89 13.84 6.62
C PRO A 53 23.67 15.36 6.49
N LYS A 54 23.21 15.84 5.33
CA LYS A 54 22.91 17.25 5.08
C LYS A 54 21.44 17.63 5.33
N ARG A 55 20.54 16.66 5.53
CA ARG A 55 19.11 16.91 5.74
C ARG A 55 18.89 17.31 7.21
N THR A 56 18.01 18.26 7.44
CA THR A 56 17.64 18.69 8.79
C THR A 56 16.93 17.55 9.52
N LEU A 57 17.34 17.29 10.76
CA LEU A 57 16.74 16.28 11.63
C LEU A 57 15.56 16.90 12.38
N SER A 58 14.36 16.84 11.79
CA SER A 58 13.08 17.12 12.46
C SER A 58 12.23 15.85 12.48
N HIS A 59 11.31 15.73 13.44
CA HIS A 59 10.38 14.59 13.50
C HIS A 59 9.57 14.44 12.20
N GLU A 60 9.12 15.57 11.65
CA GLU A 60 8.41 15.63 10.36
C GLU A 60 9.26 15.06 9.22
N ASN A 61 10.53 15.47 9.11
CA ASN A 61 11.42 14.98 8.06
C ASN A 61 11.74 13.48 8.20
N VAL A 62 11.85 12.97 9.43
CA VAL A 62 12.08 11.54 9.67
C VAL A 62 10.85 10.73 9.27
N MET A 63 9.65 11.21 9.60
CA MET A 63 8.40 10.56 9.18
C MET A 63 8.20 10.62 7.66
N GLU A 64 8.52 11.75 7.02
CA GLU A 64 8.51 11.86 5.56
C GLU A 64 9.48 10.86 4.93
N HIS A 65 10.70 10.72 5.47
CA HIS A 65 11.69 9.74 5.02
C HIS A 65 11.19 8.30 5.16
N PHE A 66 10.51 7.98 6.26
CA PHE A 66 9.88 6.69 6.48
C PHE A 66 8.80 6.40 5.44
N LEU A 67 7.92 7.36 5.16
CA LEU A 67 6.83 7.20 4.20
C LEU A 67 7.34 7.00 2.77
N VAL A 68 8.33 7.80 2.35
CA VAL A 68 8.94 7.67 1.03
C VAL A 68 9.56 6.28 0.85
N ARG A 69 10.29 5.80 1.85
CA ARG A 69 10.90 4.45 1.80
C ARG A 69 9.84 3.37 1.80
N THR A 70 8.76 3.53 2.56
CA THR A 70 7.65 2.58 2.56
C THR A 70 7.01 2.50 1.19
N CYS A 71 6.69 3.64 0.56
CA CYS A 71 6.11 3.68 -0.79
C CYS A 71 7.03 3.05 -1.85
N GLN A 72 8.35 3.20 -1.70
CA GLN A 72 9.32 2.60 -2.65
C GLN A 72 9.48 1.09 -2.49
N ASN A 73 9.24 0.54 -1.29
CA ASN A 73 9.54 -0.86 -0.98
C ASN A 73 8.30 -1.72 -0.76
N LEU A 74 7.12 -1.13 -0.61
CA LEU A 74 5.85 -1.83 -0.46
C LEU A 74 5.19 -2.00 -1.83
N HIS A 75 5.09 -3.26 -2.27
CA HIS A 75 4.33 -3.63 -3.44
C HIS A 75 3.04 -4.33 -2.99
N VAL A 76 1.89 -3.76 -3.32
CA VAL A 76 0.59 -4.36 -3.01
C VAL A 76 0.03 -5.02 -4.27
N VAL A 77 -0.38 -6.29 -4.15
CA VAL A 77 -0.94 -7.07 -5.26
C VAL A 77 -2.34 -7.53 -4.88
N PHE A 78 -3.32 -7.14 -5.68
CA PHE A 78 -4.71 -7.56 -5.52
C PHE A 78 -5.04 -8.74 -6.44
N CYS A 79 -5.59 -9.81 -5.88
CA CYS A 79 -6.04 -10.96 -6.63
C CYS A 79 -7.56 -11.08 -6.51
N PHE A 80 -8.28 -10.47 -7.45
CA PHE A 80 -9.74 -10.47 -7.49
C PHE A 80 -10.27 -11.30 -8.63
N SER A 81 -11.35 -12.03 -8.37
CA SER A 81 -12.08 -12.76 -9.39
C SER A 81 -12.85 -11.79 -10.27
N PRO A 82 -12.71 -11.85 -11.60
CA PRO A 82 -13.53 -11.05 -12.51
C PRO A 82 -14.97 -11.57 -12.62
N VAL A 83 -15.28 -12.73 -12.00
CA VAL A 83 -16.59 -13.36 -12.07
C VAL A 83 -17.55 -12.70 -11.08
N GLY A 84 -18.70 -12.25 -11.59
CA GLY A 84 -19.77 -11.63 -10.81
C GLY A 84 -19.60 -10.11 -10.65
N GLU A 85 -20.43 -9.51 -9.78
CA GLU A 85 -20.52 -8.05 -9.65
C GLU A 85 -19.60 -7.45 -8.57
N LYS A 86 -19.04 -8.29 -7.69
CA LYS A 86 -18.25 -7.83 -6.53
C LYS A 86 -17.05 -6.97 -6.95
N PHE A 87 -16.26 -7.45 -7.91
CA PHE A 87 -15.10 -6.71 -8.42
C PHE A 87 -15.53 -5.37 -9.03
N ARG A 88 -16.58 -5.36 -9.85
CA ARG A 88 -17.13 -4.13 -10.45
C ARG A 88 -17.55 -3.12 -9.39
N ASN A 89 -18.32 -3.55 -8.39
CA ASN A 89 -18.82 -2.68 -7.32
C ASN A 89 -17.67 -2.10 -6.50
N ARG A 90 -16.63 -2.91 -6.20
CA ARG A 90 -15.43 -2.46 -5.50
C ARG A 90 -14.62 -1.47 -6.33
N ALA A 91 -14.41 -1.76 -7.62
CA ALA A 91 -13.69 -0.86 -8.53
C ALA A 91 -14.39 0.51 -8.68
N GLN A 92 -15.72 0.56 -8.64
CA GLN A 92 -16.49 1.81 -8.66
C GLN A 92 -16.41 2.56 -7.34
N ARG A 93 -16.45 1.86 -6.21
CA ARG A 93 -16.39 2.47 -4.87
C ARG A 93 -14.97 2.93 -4.50
N PHE A 94 -13.95 2.23 -4.97
CA PHE A 94 -12.55 2.42 -4.62
C PHE A 94 -11.71 2.60 -5.91
N PRO A 95 -11.77 3.78 -6.55
CA PRO A 95 -11.17 4.00 -7.87
C PRO A 95 -9.65 3.80 -7.88
N ALA A 96 -8.96 3.97 -6.75
CA ALA A 96 -7.52 3.80 -6.67
C ALA A 96 -7.08 2.34 -6.85
N LEU A 97 -7.97 1.37 -6.62
CA LEU A 97 -7.71 -0.04 -6.95
C LEU A 97 -7.46 -0.25 -8.44
N VAL A 98 -8.03 0.62 -9.29
CA VAL A 98 -7.87 0.58 -10.74
C VAL A 98 -6.83 1.59 -11.22
N SER A 99 -6.87 2.83 -10.72
CA SER A 99 -5.96 3.87 -11.20
C SER A 99 -4.56 3.81 -10.60
N GLY A 100 -4.42 3.28 -9.38
CA GLY A 100 -3.15 3.15 -8.67
C GLY A 100 -2.45 1.81 -8.88
N CYS A 101 -3.08 0.88 -9.61
CA CYS A 101 -2.53 -0.43 -9.91
C CYS A 101 -2.41 -0.65 -11.42
N THR A 102 -1.52 -1.56 -11.82
CA THR A 102 -1.52 -2.11 -13.18
C THR A 102 -2.43 -3.32 -13.21
N ILE A 103 -3.35 -3.37 -14.16
CA ILE A 103 -4.29 -4.49 -14.31
C ILE A 103 -3.65 -5.57 -15.18
N ASP A 104 -3.62 -6.79 -14.67
CA ASP A 104 -3.22 -8.00 -15.38
C ASP A 104 -4.40 -8.97 -15.48
N TRP A 105 -4.73 -9.40 -16.70
CA TRP A 105 -5.89 -10.25 -16.98
C TRP A 105 -5.46 -11.69 -17.24
N TYR A 106 -5.87 -12.59 -16.36
CA TYR A 106 -5.58 -14.01 -16.49
C TYR A 106 -6.64 -14.68 -17.37
N GLN A 107 -6.20 -15.17 -18.53
CA GLN A 107 -7.02 -15.98 -19.43
C GLN A 107 -6.80 -17.47 -19.17
N PRO A 108 -7.74 -18.35 -19.56
CA PRO A 108 -7.50 -19.78 -19.54
C PRO A 108 -6.22 -20.15 -20.29
N TRP A 109 -5.49 -21.14 -19.79
CA TRP A 109 -4.29 -21.64 -20.47
C TRP A 109 -4.61 -22.08 -21.91
N PRO A 110 -3.80 -21.68 -22.90
CA PRO A 110 -3.96 -22.14 -24.27
C PRO A 110 -3.72 -23.66 -24.33
N LYS A 111 -4.39 -24.33 -25.28
CA LYS A 111 -4.28 -25.79 -25.43
C LYS A 111 -2.84 -26.25 -25.65
N ASP A 112 -2.01 -25.43 -26.30
CA ASP A 112 -0.61 -25.76 -26.59
C ASP A 112 0.31 -25.66 -25.35
N ALA A 113 -0.19 -25.10 -24.25
CA ALA A 113 0.52 -25.01 -22.97
C ALA A 113 0.01 -25.99 -21.90
N LEU A 114 -1.02 -26.79 -22.23
CA LEU A 114 -1.60 -27.86 -21.40
C LEU A 114 -1.02 -29.22 -21.80
#